data_AF-A0A3M1FIG0-F1
#
_entry.id   AF-A0A3M1FIG0-F1
#
_cell.length_a   1.000
_cell.length_b   1.000
_cell.length_c   1.000
_cell.angle_alpha   90.00
_cell.angle_beta   90.00
_cell.angle_gamma   90.00
#
_symmetry.space_group_name_H-M   'P 1'
#
loop_
_entity.id
_entity.type
_entity.pdbx_description
1 polymer ?
#
loop_
_entity_poly.entity_id
_entity_poly.type
_entity_poly.pdbx_seq_one_letter_code
_entity_poly.pdbx_strand_id
1 'polypeptide(L)' 'GGRPKTARVVVEENVFIGSNVTVLKGARIGRNSVIANGAVVTGRIPPNVIAAGMPARPIKRLNEV' A
#
# COMPACT_ATOMS: atom_id res chain seq x y z
N GLY A 1 -27.01 13.29 -2.08
CA GLY A 1 -26.75 12.03 -1.35
C GLY A 1 -26.61 10.91 -2.36
N GLY A 2 -25.46 10.23 -2.39
CA GLY A 2 -25.23 9.07 -3.24
C GLY A 2 -24.34 8.07 -2.50
N ARG A 3 -24.53 6.76 -2.73
CA ARG A 3 -23.63 5.75 -2.16
C ARG A 3 -22.22 5.95 -2.71
N PRO A 4 -21.18 6.02 -1.85
CA PRO A 4 -19.80 6.06 -2.33
C PRO A 4 -19.49 4.81 -3.16
N LYS A 5 -18.83 4.97 -4.31
CA LYS A 5 -18.33 3.83 -5.10
C LYS A 5 -17.30 3.06 -4.25
N THR A 6 -17.56 1.80 -3.96
CA THR A 6 -16.68 0.90 -3.19
C THR A 6 -15.94 -0.09 -4.10
N ALA A 7 -14.75 -0.54 -3.70
CA ALA A 7 -14.03 -1.62 -4.34
C ALA A 7 -13.18 -2.35 -3.29
N ARG A 8 -12.98 -3.67 -3.45
CA ARG A 8 -12.21 -4.50 -2.51
C ARG A 8 -10.79 -3.94 -2.35
N VAL A 9 -10.35 -3.81 -1.10
CA VAL A 9 -8.96 -3.53 -0.74
C VAL A 9 -8.32 -4.84 -0.31
N VAL A 10 -7.10 -5.10 -0.76
CA VAL A 10 -6.36 -6.32 -0.41
C VAL A 10 -5.04 -5.93 0.25
N VAL A 11 -4.84 -6.40 1.47
CA VAL A 11 -3.55 -6.32 2.18
C VAL A 11 -3.10 -7.75 2.37
N GLU A 12 -1.97 -8.12 1.76
CA GLU A 12 -1.40 -9.46 1.88
C GLU A 12 -0.66 -9.64 3.23
N GLU A 13 -0.14 -10.85 3.45
CA GLU A 13 0.54 -11.24 4.69
C GLU A 13 1.83 -10.41 4.95
N ASN A 14 2.13 -10.19 6.23
CA ASN A 14 3.34 -9.50 6.71
C ASN A 14 3.55 -8.09 6.13
N VAL A 15 2.47 -7.40 5.76
CA VAL A 15 2.54 -6.00 5.35
C VAL A 15 2.69 -5.11 6.58
N PHE A 16 3.71 -4.27 6.59
CA PHE A 16 3.84 -3.20 7.57
C PHE A 16 3.21 -1.92 7.00
N ILE A 17 2.23 -1.35 7.70
CA ILE A 17 1.60 -0.06 7.33
C ILE A 17 2.06 0.99 8.32
N GLY A 18 2.79 1.98 7.84
CA GLY A 18 3.24 3.12 8.64
C GLY A 18 2.10 4.03 9.10
N SER A 19 2.43 4.98 9.95
CA SER A 19 1.48 5.93 10.52
C SER A 19 0.85 6.82 9.45
N ASN A 20 -0.43 7.13 9.60
CA ASN A 20 -1.17 8.06 8.73
C ASN A 20 -1.16 7.68 7.23
N VAL A 21 -1.12 6.39 6.91
CA VAL A 21 -1.27 5.90 5.53
C VAL A 21 -2.74 5.92 5.13
N THR A 22 -3.01 6.37 3.90
CA THR A 22 -4.34 6.32 3.30
C THR A 22 -4.36 5.28 2.18
N VAL A 23 -5.27 4.30 2.30
CA VAL A 23 -5.44 3.23 1.29
C VAL A 23 -6.74 3.47 0.53
N LEU A 24 -6.65 3.72 -0.78
CA LEU A 24 -7.83 3.95 -1.60
C LEU A 24 -8.51 2.63 -2.00
N LYS A 25 -9.82 2.71 -2.25
CA LYS A 25 -10.62 1.59 -2.79
C LYS A 25 -9.92 0.93 -3.99
N GLY A 26 -9.95 -0.39 -4.06
CA GLY A 26 -9.31 -1.14 -5.15
C GLY A 26 -7.80 -1.31 -5.03
N ALA A 27 -7.15 -0.74 -4.01
CA ALA A 27 -5.73 -0.92 -3.76
C ALA A 27 -5.39 -2.37 -3.37
N ARG A 28 -4.19 -2.81 -3.74
CA ARG A 28 -3.62 -4.11 -3.36
C ARG A 28 -2.18 -3.94 -2.90
N ILE A 29 -1.87 -4.37 -1.70
CA ILE A 29 -0.52 -4.31 -1.13
C ILE A 29 0.03 -5.74 -1.04
N GLY A 30 1.12 -5.99 -1.76
CA GLY A 30 1.79 -7.29 -1.83
C GLY A 30 2.48 -7.68 -0.52
N ARG A 31 2.66 -8.99 -0.31
CA ARG A 31 3.21 -9.59 0.92
C ARG A 31 4.60 -9.04 1.26
N ASN A 32 4.89 -9.01 2.56
CA ASN A 32 6.16 -8.54 3.13
C ASN A 32 6.53 -7.09 2.74
N SER A 33 5.58 -6.29 2.26
CA SER A 33 5.86 -4.90 1.87
C SER A 33 5.68 -3.92 3.03
N VAL A 34 6.46 -2.84 3.00
CA VAL A 34 6.45 -1.76 3.99
C VAL A 34 5.88 -0.52 3.32
N ILE A 35 4.80 0.04 3.86
CA ILE A 35 4.25 1.33 3.42
C ILE A 35 4.73 2.43 4.36
N ALA A 36 5.46 3.40 3.84
CA ALA A 36 6.01 4.50 4.63
C ALA A 36 4.91 5.41 5.19
N ASN A 37 5.24 6.10 6.29
CA ASN A 37 4.32 7.04 6.95
C ASN A 37 3.79 8.09 5.96
N GLY A 38 2.50 8.40 6.07
CA GLY A 38 1.86 9.44 5.27
C GLY A 38 1.65 9.08 3.79
N ALA A 39 1.87 7.84 3.35
CA ALA A 39 1.70 7.45 1.94
C ALA A 39 0.22 7.28 1.53
N VAL A 40 -0.08 7.51 0.24
CA VAL A 40 -1.41 7.25 -0.36
C VAL A 40 -1.32 6.13 -1.38
N VAL A 41 -1.91 4.99 -1.06
CA VAL A 41 -1.94 3.82 -1.95
C VAL A 41 -3.14 3.93 -2.88
N THR A 42 -2.89 4.28 -4.14
CA THR A 42 -3.93 4.42 -5.18
C THR A 42 -4.07 3.20 -6.09
N GLY A 43 -3.23 2.18 -5.95
CA GLY A 43 -3.17 1.05 -6.87
C GLY A 43 -2.50 -0.18 -6.28
N ARG A 44 -1.68 -0.86 -7.09
CA ARG A 44 -0.97 -2.08 -6.67
C ARG A 44 0.44 -1.75 -6.19
N ILE A 45 0.79 -2.24 -5.01
CA ILE A 45 2.16 -2.31 -4.51
C ILE A 45 2.63 -3.76 -4.66
N PRO A 46 3.78 -4.01 -5.34
CA PRO A 46 4.34 -5.36 -5.46
C PRO A 46 4.74 -5.93 -4.09
N PRO A 47 4.96 -7.24 -3.98
CA PRO A 47 5.51 -7.85 -2.77
C PRO A 47 6.99 -7.50 -2.56
N ASN A 48 7.48 -7.62 -1.32
CA ASN A 48 8.88 -7.41 -0.92
C ASN A 48 9.45 -6.03 -1.31
N VAL A 49 8.67 -4.95 -1.11
CA VAL A 49 9.16 -3.57 -1.35
C VAL A 49 8.84 -2.64 -0.20
N ILE A 50 9.63 -1.59 -0.09
CA ILE A 50 9.26 -0.38 0.63
C ILE A 50 8.60 0.57 -0.38
N ALA A 51 7.39 1.04 -0.09
CA ALA A 51 6.68 2.01 -0.91
C ALA A 51 6.36 3.29 -0.12
N ALA A 52 6.51 4.45 -0.76
CA ALA A 52 6.31 5.76 -0.13
C ALA A 52 5.71 6.77 -1.12
N GLY A 53 5.19 7.87 -0.60
CA GLY A 53 4.71 9.02 -1.38
C GLY A 53 3.21 9.04 -1.68
N MET A 54 2.82 10.06 -2.45
CA MET A 54 1.43 10.41 -2.78
C MET A 54 1.37 10.72 -4.29
N PRO A 55 1.19 9.73 -5.19
CA PRO A 55 0.82 8.34 -4.91
C PRO A 55 2.01 7.47 -4.49
N ALA A 56 1.74 6.44 -3.69
CA ALA A 56 2.73 5.50 -3.21
C ALA A 56 3.39 4.74 -4.37
N ARG A 57 4.72 4.71 -4.39
CA ARG A 57 5.54 3.99 -5.37
C ARG A 57 6.64 3.20 -4.67
N PRO A 58 7.05 2.03 -5.19
CA PRO A 58 8.21 1.31 -4.68
C PRO A 58 9.45 2.21 -4.75
N ILE A 59 10.12 2.39 -3.62
CA ILE A 59 11.37 3.16 -3.51
C ILE A 59 12.57 2.26 -3.26
N LYS A 60 12.35 1.06 -2.72
CA LYS A 60 13.40 0.08 -2.42
C LYS A 60 12.83 -1.33 -2.45
N ARG A 61 13.59 -2.30 -2.95
CA ARG A 61 13.29 -3.72 -2.74
C ARG A 61 13.83 -4.18 -1.39
N LEU A 62 13.03 -4.97 -0.69
CA LEU A 62 13.49 -5.70 0.49
C LEU A 62 14.21 -6.94 -0.04
N ASN A 63 15.54 -6.87 -0.06
CA ASN A 63 16.36 -8.05 -0.21
C ASN A 63 16.37 -8.75 1.16
N GLU A 64 16.11 -10.04 1.20
CA GLU A 64 16.50 -10.84 2.37
C GLU A 64 18.02 -10.69 2.50
N VAL A 65 18.47 -10.19 3.65
CA VAL A 65 19.89 -10.05 4.00
C VAL A 65 20.43 -11.42 4.33
#